data_AF-A0A5C7RJ13-F1
#
_entry.id   AF-A0A5C7RJ13-F1
#
_cell.length_a   1.000
_cell.length_b   1.000
_cell.length_c   1.000
_cell.angle_alpha   90.00
_cell.angle_beta   90.00
_cell.angle_gamma   90.00
#
_symmetry.space_group_name_H-M   'P 1'
#
loop_
_entity.id
_entity.type
_entity.pdbx_description
1 polymer ?
#
loop_
_entity_poly.entity_id
_entity_poly.type
_entity_poly.pdbx_seq_one_letter_code
_entity_poly.pdbx_strand_id
1 'polypeptide(L)'
;MKAALAVIVAGVFMLVGWLLLAALLYGVMYVASHSREGVGLMHLLNILLMWVLGPGFGGFLATYITPRLFKSIDVSTIATSFISVIVTLAIVMGLLSLVFPQQDGGGVGQLVLFVVQVAAIVIGAKIGKSFYVASNA
;
A
#
# COMPACT_ATOMS: atom_id res chain seq x y z
N MET A 1 -22.46 -11.64 -0.47
CA MET A 1 -21.35 -12.05 0.42
C MET A 1 -20.02 -12.24 -0.30
N LYS A 2 -19.97 -12.91 -1.46
CA LYS A 2 -18.69 -13.19 -2.18
C LYS A 2 -17.86 -11.92 -2.49
N ALA A 3 -18.51 -10.82 -2.85
CA ALA A 3 -17.82 -9.54 -3.10
C ALA A 3 -17.15 -8.95 -1.87
N ALA A 4 -17.82 -8.97 -0.71
CA ALA A 4 -17.22 -8.52 0.54
C ALA A 4 -16.01 -9.39 0.93
N LEU A 5 -16.12 -10.71 0.78
CA LEU A 5 -15.00 -11.63 1.00
C LEU A 5 -13.81 -11.33 0.09
N ALA A 6 -14.06 -11.06 -1.20
CA ALA A 6 -13.00 -10.69 -2.14
C ALA A 6 -12.27 -9.41 -1.71
N VAL A 7 -12.99 -8.40 -1.22
CA VAL A 7 -12.38 -7.16 -0.72
C VAL A 7 -11.57 -7.40 0.55
N ILE A 8 -12.06 -8.24 1.47
CA ILE A 8 -11.30 -8.63 2.67
C ILE A 8 -10.00 -9.33 2.28
N VAL A 9 -10.08 -10.30 1.36
CA VAL A 9 -8.90 -11.02 0.85
C VAL A 9 -7.94 -10.08 0.13
N ALA A 10 -8.44 -9.10 -0.63
CA ALA A 10 -7.62 -8.05 -1.22
C ALA A 10 -6.88 -7.24 -0.15
N GLY A 11 -7.55 -6.90 0.95
CA GLY A 11 -6.92 -6.27 2.12
C GLY A 11 -5.80 -7.10 2.72
N VAL A 12 -6.00 -8.42 2.86
CA VAL A 12 -4.96 -9.34 3.34
C VAL A 12 -3.77 -9.37 2.38
N PHE A 13 -3.99 -9.48 1.08
CA PHE A 13 -2.89 -9.44 0.10
C PHE A 13 -2.17 -8.11 0.08
N MET A 14 -2.88 -7.01 0.29
CA MET A 14 -2.26 -5.69 0.42
C MET A 14 -1.29 -5.65 1.60
N LEU A 15 -1.75 -6.07 2.79
CA LEU A 15 -0.90 -6.10 3.98
C LEU A 15 0.30 -7.02 3.81
N VAL A 16 0.09 -8.23 3.30
CA VAL A 16 1.18 -9.19 3.06
C VAL A 16 2.17 -8.64 2.04
N GLY A 17 1.69 -8.13 0.90
CA GLY A 17 2.55 -7.57 -0.14
C GLY A 17 3.36 -6.37 0.36
N TRP A 18 2.71 -5.46 1.09
CA TRP A 18 3.37 -4.32 1.70
C TRP A 18 4.47 -4.78 2.68
N LEU A 19 4.15 -5.63 3.65
CA LEU A 19 5.11 -6.07 4.66
C LEU A 19 6.29 -6.83 4.05
N LEU A 20 6.04 -7.67 3.03
CA LEU A 20 7.10 -8.38 2.31
C LEU A 20 8.06 -7.42 1.60
N LEU A 21 7.54 -6.45 0.85
CA LEU A 21 8.40 -5.49 0.15
C LEU A 21 9.13 -4.58 1.15
N ALA A 22 8.46 -4.15 2.22
CA ALA A 22 9.09 -3.37 3.26
C ALA A 22 10.23 -4.14 3.95
N ALA A 23 10.01 -5.41 4.29
CA ALA A 23 11.03 -6.28 4.87
C ALA A 23 12.23 -6.48 3.92
N LEU A 24 11.96 -6.64 2.62
CA LEU A 24 13.01 -6.78 1.61
C LEU A 24 13.84 -5.50 1.49
N LEU A 25 13.19 -4.34 1.37
CA LEU A 25 13.87 -3.04 1.30
C LEU A 25 14.65 -2.74 2.59
N TYR A 26 14.10 -3.11 3.74
CA TYR A 26 14.79 -3.03 5.03
C TYR A 26 16.04 -3.92 5.05
N GLY A 27 15.94 -5.17 4.57
CA GLY A 27 17.08 -6.08 4.47
C GLY A 27 18.18 -5.55 3.55
N VAL A 28 17.82 -4.96 2.40
CA VAL A 28 18.77 -4.29 1.50
C VAL A 28 19.47 -3.13 2.22
N MET A 29 18.72 -2.32 2.99
CA MET A 29 19.30 -1.25 3.81
C MET A 29 20.33 -1.79 4.79
N TYR A 30 19.96 -2.87 5.49
CA TYR A 30 20.76 -3.45 6.54
C TYR A 30 22.10 -3.91 5.98
N VAL A 31 22.11 -4.60 4.85
CA VAL A 31 23.36 -5.01 4.18
C VAL A 31 24.15 -3.80 3.67
N ALA A 32 23.49 -2.85 2.99
CA ALA A 32 24.15 -1.68 2.40
C ALA A 32 24.81 -0.76 3.43
N SER A 33 24.19 -0.60 4.60
CA SER A 33 24.73 0.21 5.70
C SER A 33 25.97 -0.42 6.35
N HIS A 34 26.10 -1.74 6.32
CA HIS A 34 27.30 -2.44 6.80
C HIS A 34 28.50 -2.34 5.83
N SER A 35 28.27 -1.97 4.58
CA SER A 35 29.31 -1.80 3.54
C SER A 35 30.03 -0.43 3.51
N ARG A 36 29.83 0.44 4.52
CA ARG A 36 30.55 1.74 4.70
C ARG A 36 30.46 2.77 3.56
N GLU A 37 29.49 2.68 2.65
CA GLU A 37 29.30 3.68 1.59
C GLU A 37 28.19 4.68 1.95
N GLY A 38 28.54 5.98 1.93
CA GLY A 38 27.62 7.11 1.71
C GLY A 38 26.25 7.03 2.38
N VAL A 39 26.23 6.82 3.71
CA VAL A 39 25.06 6.34 4.46
C VAL A 39 23.85 7.29 4.44
N GLY A 40 24.03 8.61 4.26
CA GLY A 40 22.93 9.58 4.42
C GLY A 40 21.86 9.53 3.32
N LEU A 41 22.27 9.66 2.06
CA LEU A 41 21.33 9.81 0.93
C LEU A 41 20.67 8.48 0.55
N MET A 42 21.43 7.39 0.57
CA MET A 42 20.92 6.04 0.33
C MET A 42 19.93 5.61 1.42
N HIS A 43 20.14 6.03 2.67
CA HIS A 43 19.22 5.74 3.75
C HIS A 43 17.90 6.50 3.64
N LEU A 44 17.96 7.81 3.36
CA LEU A 44 16.77 8.62 3.10
C LEU A 44 15.97 8.10 1.91
N LEU A 45 16.65 7.80 0.79
CA LEU A 45 16.00 7.25 -0.39
C LEU A 45 15.32 5.91 -0.07
N ASN A 46 16.00 5.01 0.63
CA ASN A 46 15.42 3.70 0.94
C ASN A 46 14.25 3.81 1.93
N ILE A 47 14.33 4.71 2.91
CA ILE A 47 13.20 5.00 3.80
C ILE A 47 12.01 5.50 2.97
N LEU A 48 12.21 6.49 2.09
CA LEU A 48 11.14 7.00 1.24
C LEU A 48 10.56 5.91 0.32
N LEU A 49 11.41 5.08 -0.28
CA LEU A 49 10.98 3.95 -1.11
C LEU A 49 10.20 2.93 -0.29
N MET A 50 10.63 2.60 0.92
CA MET A 50 9.94 1.67 1.81
C MET A 50 8.54 2.18 2.18
N TRP A 51 8.44 3.47 2.51
CA TRP A 51 7.18 4.11 2.88
C TRP A 51 6.24 4.32 1.70
N VAL A 52 6.72 4.44 0.46
CA VAL A 52 5.85 4.70 -0.71
C VAL A 52 5.67 3.45 -1.58
N LEU A 53 6.75 2.79 -1.99
CA LEU A 53 6.69 1.59 -2.82
C LEU A 53 6.07 0.41 -2.06
N GLY A 54 6.33 0.27 -0.75
CA GLY A 54 5.73 -0.79 0.05
C GLY A 54 4.20 -0.81 -0.03
N PRO A 55 3.52 0.27 0.41
CA PRO A 55 2.06 0.37 0.32
C PRO A 55 1.55 0.29 -1.12
N GLY A 56 2.25 0.90 -2.08
CA GLY A 56 1.88 0.84 -3.49
C GLY A 56 1.93 -0.59 -4.05
N PHE A 57 2.97 -1.35 -3.71
CA PHE A 57 3.08 -2.76 -4.10
C PHE A 57 2.01 -3.63 -3.43
N GLY A 58 1.67 -3.35 -2.17
CA GLY A 58 0.52 -3.97 -1.51
C GLY A 58 -0.77 -3.72 -2.29
N GLY A 59 -1.05 -2.47 -2.67
CA GLY A 59 -2.19 -2.11 -3.51
C GLY A 59 -2.20 -2.87 -4.84
N PHE A 60 -1.05 -2.96 -5.52
CA PHE A 60 -0.89 -3.73 -6.76
C PHE A 60 -1.24 -5.20 -6.58
N LEU A 61 -0.69 -5.85 -5.55
CA LEU A 61 -0.89 -7.28 -5.30
C LEU A 61 -2.36 -7.58 -5.01
N ALA A 62 -3.01 -6.70 -4.24
CA ALA A 62 -4.42 -6.81 -3.89
C ALA A 62 -5.34 -6.89 -5.10
N THR A 63 -5.13 -6.06 -6.12
CA THR A 63 -5.99 -6.06 -7.31
C THR A 63 -5.52 -6.98 -8.43
N TYR A 64 -4.27 -7.44 -8.38
CA TYR A 64 -3.74 -8.41 -9.33
C TYR A 64 -4.07 -9.87 -8.96
N ILE A 65 -3.92 -10.25 -7.69
CA ILE A 65 -4.12 -11.64 -7.23
C ILE A 65 -5.58 -11.94 -6.94
N THR A 66 -6.29 -11.05 -6.25
CA THR A 66 -7.66 -11.32 -5.79
C THR A 66 -8.62 -11.75 -6.91
N PRO A 67 -8.64 -11.14 -8.10
CA PRO A 67 -9.51 -11.57 -9.19
C PRO A 67 -9.21 -13.00 -9.69
N ARG A 68 -7.96 -13.48 -9.53
CA ARG A 68 -7.58 -14.86 -9.89
C ARG A 68 -8.24 -15.90 -8.98
N LEU A 69 -8.43 -15.55 -7.71
CA LEU A 69 -9.12 -16.39 -6.72
C LEU A 69 -10.64 -16.27 -6.84
N PHE A 70 -11.13 -15.08 -7.21
CA PHE A 70 -12.55 -14.77 -7.31
C PHE A 70 -12.99 -14.51 -8.76
N LYS A 71 -12.79 -15.51 -9.63
CA LYS A 71 -13.07 -15.41 -11.08
C LYS A 71 -14.51 -15.04 -11.43
N SER A 72 -15.46 -15.26 -10.50
CA SER A 72 -16.88 -14.93 -10.70
C SER A 72 -17.21 -13.45 -10.49
N ILE A 73 -16.25 -12.62 -10.07
CA ILE A 73 -16.46 -11.20 -9.76
C ILE A 73 -15.65 -10.38 -10.75
N ASP A 74 -16.27 -9.35 -11.30
CA ASP A 74 -15.59 -8.43 -12.18
C ASP A 74 -14.43 -7.71 -11.45
N VAL A 75 -13.28 -7.65 -12.10
CA VAL A 75 -12.05 -7.05 -11.57
C VAL A 75 -12.26 -5.56 -11.25
N SER A 76 -13.09 -4.85 -12.02
CA SER A 76 -13.37 -3.45 -11.74
C SER A 76 -14.13 -3.28 -10.44
N THR A 77 -15.05 -4.21 -10.14
CA THR A 77 -15.76 -4.23 -8.85
C THR A 77 -14.79 -4.44 -7.69
N ILE A 78 -13.89 -5.43 -7.76
CA ILE A 78 -12.89 -5.70 -6.70
C ILE A 78 -12.01 -4.46 -6.48
N ALA A 79 -11.43 -3.91 -7.54
CA ALA A 79 -10.53 -2.77 -7.45
C ALA A 79 -11.24 -1.52 -6.89
N THR A 80 -12.46 -1.24 -7.35
CA THR A 80 -13.21 -0.05 -6.92
C THR A 80 -13.65 -0.16 -5.47
N SER A 81 -14.17 -1.33 -5.06
CA SER A 81 -14.55 -1.57 -3.67
C SER A 81 -13.34 -1.55 -2.74
N PHE A 82 -12.21 -2.15 -3.12
CA PHE A 82 -10.97 -2.08 -2.36
C PHE A 82 -10.49 -0.63 -2.18
N ILE A 83 -10.39 0.13 -3.28
CA ILE A 83 -9.99 1.55 -3.23
C ILE A 83 -10.94 2.34 -2.35
N SER A 84 -12.26 2.13 -2.48
CA SER A 84 -13.25 2.80 -1.66
C SER A 84 -13.03 2.53 -0.17
N VAL A 85 -12.80 1.27 0.22
CA VAL A 85 -12.53 0.91 1.63
C VAL A 85 -11.26 1.59 2.12
N ILE A 86 -10.17 1.56 1.35
CA ILE A 86 -8.91 2.21 1.73
C ILE A 86 -9.08 3.71 1.91
N VAL A 87 -9.76 4.39 0.97
CA VAL A 87 -9.99 5.83 1.04
C VAL A 87 -10.91 6.20 2.20
N THR A 88 -11.98 5.42 2.43
CA THR A 88 -12.86 5.64 3.58
C THR A 88 -12.11 5.47 4.89
N LEU A 89 -11.32 4.40 5.04
CA LEU A 89 -10.47 4.20 6.22
C LEU A 89 -9.48 5.35 6.38
N ALA A 90 -8.89 5.82 5.28
CA ALA A 90 -7.96 6.94 5.31
C ALA A 90 -8.60 8.23 5.83
N ILE A 91 -9.82 8.53 5.37
CA ILE A 91 -10.59 9.68 5.84
C ILE A 91 -10.93 9.53 7.33
N VAL A 92 -11.40 8.35 7.75
CA VAL A 92 -11.74 8.09 9.16
C VAL A 92 -10.51 8.29 10.04
N MET A 93 -9.36 7.73 9.67
CA MET A 93 -8.11 7.90 10.41
C MET A 93 -7.64 9.36 10.42
N GLY A 94 -7.77 10.07 9.30
CA GLY A 94 -7.48 11.50 9.22
C GLY A 94 -8.35 12.32 10.17
N LEU A 95 -9.67 12.08 10.18
CA LEU A 95 -10.59 12.75 11.11
C LEU A 95 -10.29 12.43 12.57
N LEU A 96 -9.99 11.15 12.88
CA LEU A 96 -9.62 10.75 14.23
C LEU A 96 -8.33 11.45 14.70
N SER A 97 -7.35 11.64 13.81
CA SER A 97 -6.11 12.36 14.15
C SER A 97 -6.33 13.84 14.49
N LEU A 98 -7.39 14.45 13.96
CA LEU A 98 -7.77 15.84 14.27
C LEU A 98 -8.49 15.96 15.62
N VAL A 99 -9.31 14.95 15.96
CA VAL A 99 -10.11 14.94 17.20
C VAL A 99 -9.28 14.49 18.40
N PHE A 100 -8.37 13.56 18.20
CA PHE A 100 -7.45 13.05 19.21
C PHE A 100 -6.02 13.46 18.86
N PRO A 101 -5.61 14.70 19.18
CA PRO A 101 -4.26 15.16 18.90
C PRO A 101 -3.27 14.22 19.60
N GLN A 102 -2.41 13.57 18.82
CA GLN A 102 -1.36 12.72 19.34
C GLN A 102 -0.43 13.56 20.22
N GLN A 103 -0.16 13.09 21.44
CA GLN A 103 0.69 13.78 22.41
C GLN A 103 2.15 13.97 21.90
N ASP A 104 2.57 13.21 20.89
CA ASP A 104 3.95 13.18 20.37
C ASP A 104 4.24 14.12 19.19
N GLY A 105 3.48 15.21 19.02
CA GLY A 105 3.83 16.24 18.05
C GLY A 105 3.82 15.76 16.60
N GLY A 106 2.86 14.89 16.24
CA GLY A 106 2.62 14.44 14.88
C GLY A 106 2.31 15.62 13.94
N GLY A 107 3.36 16.20 13.37
CA GLY A 107 3.27 17.41 12.56
C GLY A 107 2.72 17.16 11.16
N VAL A 108 2.60 18.26 10.40
CA VAL A 108 2.15 18.28 8.99
C VAL A 108 2.87 17.22 8.13
N GLY A 109 4.14 16.92 8.42
CA GLY A 109 4.92 15.91 7.69
C GLY A 109 4.34 14.49 7.75
N GLN A 110 3.82 14.06 8.90
CA GLN A 110 3.20 12.73 9.02
C GLN A 110 1.89 12.64 8.23
N LEU A 111 1.08 13.71 8.26
CA LEU A 111 -0.14 13.79 7.47
C LEU A 111 0.16 13.74 5.97
N VAL A 112 1.19 14.47 5.51
CA VAL A 112 1.62 14.43 4.11
C VAL A 112 2.08 13.03 3.73
N LEU A 113 2.91 12.37 4.54
CA LEU A 113 3.35 11.00 4.29
C LEU A 113 2.17 10.02 4.24
N PHE A 114 1.19 10.18 5.15
CA PHE A 114 -0.02 9.37 5.14
C PHE A 114 -0.83 9.54 3.85
N VAL A 115 -1.04 10.78 3.39
CA VAL A 115 -1.72 11.04 2.12
C VAL A 115 -0.97 10.44 0.94
N VAL A 116 0.36 10.56 0.91
CA VAL A 116 1.20 9.96 -0.12
C VAL A 116 1.10 8.43 -0.11
N GLN A 117 1.06 7.79 1.05
CA GLN A 117 0.88 6.35 1.17
C GLN A 117 -0.47 5.88 0.63
N VAL A 118 -1.54 6.58 0.99
CA VAL A 118 -2.88 6.29 0.47
C VAL A 118 -2.91 6.44 -1.04
N ALA A 119 -2.32 7.51 -1.59
CA ALA A 119 -2.19 7.69 -3.02
C ALA A 119 -1.40 6.56 -3.68
N ALA A 120 -0.29 6.12 -3.08
CA ALA A 120 0.52 5.02 -3.57
C ALA A 120 -0.28 3.71 -3.64
N ILE A 121 -1.06 3.39 -2.58
CA ILE A 121 -1.94 2.21 -2.56
C ILE A 121 -2.95 2.28 -3.72
N VAL A 122 -3.58 3.43 -3.93
CA VAL A 122 -4.58 3.61 -4.99
C VAL A 122 -3.95 3.49 -6.38
N ILE A 123 -2.77 4.08 -6.60
CA ILE A 123 -2.02 3.95 -7.85
C ILE A 123 -1.65 2.49 -8.10
N GLY A 124 -1.07 1.84 -7.09
CA GLY A 124 -0.73 0.42 -7.15
C GLY A 124 -1.94 -0.45 -7.50
N ALA A 125 -3.07 -0.23 -6.83
CA ALA A 125 -4.32 -0.92 -7.10
C ALA A 125 -4.82 -0.73 -8.54
N LYS A 126 -4.70 0.47 -9.10
CA LYS A 126 -5.03 0.72 -10.50
C LYS A 126 -4.09 -0.02 -11.46
N ILE A 127 -2.79 -0.02 -11.17
CA ILE A 127 -1.80 -0.74 -11.97
C ILE A 127 -2.08 -2.25 -11.94
N GLY A 128 -2.31 -2.83 -10.75
CA GLY A 128 -2.57 -4.27 -10.58
C GLY A 128 -3.79 -4.74 -11.35
N LYS A 129 -4.87 -3.93 -11.37
CA LYS A 129 -6.04 -4.16 -12.23
C LYS A 129 -5.64 -4.18 -13.71
N SER A 130 -4.95 -3.16 -14.19
CA SER A 130 -4.58 -3.05 -15.61
C SER A 130 -3.72 -4.21 -16.07
N PHE A 131 -2.76 -4.64 -15.23
CA PHE A 131 -1.93 -5.82 -15.50
C PHE A 131 -2.74 -7.11 -15.54
N TYR A 132 -3.68 -7.30 -14.59
CA TYR A 132 -4.56 -8.45 -14.61
C TYR A 132 -5.36 -8.51 -15.92
N VAL A 133 -5.97 -7.40 -16.33
CA VAL A 133 -6.75 -7.33 -17.57
C VAL A 133 -5.87 -7.63 -18.78
N ALA A 134 -4.70 -7.01 -18.89
CA ALA A 134 -3.78 -7.25 -20.00
C ALA A 134 -3.27 -8.70 -20.07
N SER A 135 -3.08 -9.36 -18.93
CA SER A 135 -2.62 -10.76 -18.88
C SER A 135 -3.70 -11.80 -19.21
N ASN A 136 -4.98 -11.41 -19.21
CA ASN A 136 -6.12 -12.30 -19.44
C ASN A 136 -7.02 -11.83 -20.61
N ALA A 137 -6.55 -10.86 -21.39
CA ALA A 137 -7.15 -10.45 -22.66
C ALA A 137 -6.55 -11.28 -23.80
#